data_AF-A0A2N0B6N5-F1
#
_entry.id   AF-A0A2N0B6N5-F1
#
_cell.length_a   1.000
_cell.length_b   1.000
_cell.length_c   1.000
_cell.angle_alpha   90.00
_cell.angle_beta   90.00
_cell.angle_gamma   90.00
#
_symmetry.space_group_name_H-M   'P 1'
#
loop_
_entity.id
_entity.type
_entity.pdbx_description
1 polymer ?
#
loop_
_entity_poly.entity_id
_entity_poly.type
_entity_poly.pdbx_seq_one_letter_code
_entity_poly.pdbx_strand_id
1 'polypeptide(L)'
;MKTFLFSVAATFSVYGMDSGSFNQLKDRIEREGFSDSKFSVIRSAAPRNTFTSDQVAEVMDLFSFSADKIKALSALRTRIEDPQNSYVIVERFNYDKDKKDAAGLLEGIESALPKPPRTRKRTVCWGSGAGKYCYTEYFSEE
;
A
#
# COMPACT_ATOMS: atom_id res chain seq x y z
N MET A 1 30.98 -23.88 -12.58
CA MET A 1 30.40 -22.77 -11.81
C MET A 1 28.89 -22.82 -11.96
N LYS A 2 28.15 -23.15 -10.90
CA LYS A 2 26.67 -23.09 -10.91
C LYS A 2 26.26 -21.79 -10.22
N THR A 3 25.87 -20.81 -11.01
CA THR A 3 25.24 -19.57 -10.55
C THR A 3 23.86 -19.92 -10.02
N PHE A 4 23.72 -19.96 -8.69
CA PHE A 4 22.42 -20.00 -8.04
C PHE A 4 21.81 -18.59 -8.15
N LEU A 5 20.79 -18.45 -8.99
CA LEU A 5 19.91 -17.29 -8.99
C LEU A 5 19.12 -17.32 -7.68
N PHE A 6 19.45 -16.41 -6.77
CA PHE A 6 18.63 -16.14 -5.60
C PHE A 6 17.28 -15.58 -6.07
N SER A 7 16.27 -16.45 -6.15
CA SER A 7 14.88 -16.01 -6.22
C SER A 7 14.58 -15.35 -4.88
N VAL A 8 14.52 -14.02 -4.88
CA VAL A 8 13.90 -13.26 -3.78
C VAL A 8 12.41 -13.56 -3.88
N ALA A 9 11.98 -14.64 -3.23
CA ALA A 9 10.59 -14.80 -2.85
C ALA A 9 10.31 -13.68 -1.84
N ALA A 10 9.94 -12.51 -2.34
CA ALA A 10 9.38 -11.46 -1.52
C ALA A 10 8.10 -12.04 -0.93
N THR A 11 8.19 -12.44 0.34
CA THR A 11 7.04 -12.77 1.17
C THR A 11 6.26 -11.48 1.36
N PHE A 12 5.37 -11.17 0.40
CA PHE A 12 4.43 -10.07 0.52
C PHE A 12 3.40 -10.46 1.58
N SER A 13 3.76 -10.19 2.83
CA SER A 13 2.79 -10.20 3.93
C SER A 13 1.79 -9.09 3.63
N VAL A 14 0.49 -9.42 3.62
CA VAL A 14 -0.65 -8.52 3.31
C VAL A 14 -0.96 -7.62 4.50
N TYR A 15 0.05 -7.00 5.07
CA TYR A 15 -0.08 -6.15 6.21
C TYR A 15 0.84 -4.97 5.91
N GLY A 16 0.34 -3.74 6.09
CA GLY A 16 1.15 -2.54 5.99
C GLY A 16 2.32 -2.59 6.98
N MET A 17 2.86 -1.43 7.36
CA MET A 17 3.93 -1.37 8.35
C MET A 17 3.62 -2.29 9.55
N ASP A 18 4.56 -3.17 9.94
CA ASP A 18 4.29 -4.08 11.06
C ASP A 18 3.97 -3.29 12.34
N SER A 19 3.18 -3.86 13.25
CA SER A 19 2.71 -3.14 14.44
C SER A 19 3.83 -2.54 15.29
N GLY A 20 4.99 -3.22 15.37
CA GLY A 20 6.14 -2.74 16.14
C GLY A 20 6.75 -1.49 15.50
N SER A 21 7.05 -1.57 14.21
CA SER A 21 7.58 -0.44 13.44
C SER A 21 6.59 0.71 13.33
N PHE A 22 5.29 0.40 13.24
CA PHE A 22 4.23 1.39 13.17
C PHE A 22 4.08 2.18 14.48
N ASN A 23 4.11 1.48 15.62
CA ASN A 23 4.11 2.15 16.93
C ASN A 23 5.35 3.04 17.11
N GLN A 24 6.53 2.58 16.68
CA GLN A 24 7.74 3.42 16.71
C GLN A 24 7.62 4.66 15.81
N LEU A 25 6.99 4.54 14.64
CA LEU A 25 6.72 5.69 13.77
C LEU A 25 5.75 6.67 14.43
N LYS A 26 4.65 6.18 15.01
CA LYS A 26 3.68 7.02 15.74
C LYS A 26 4.34 7.77 16.87
N ASP A 27 5.10 7.09 17.73
CA ASP A 27 5.83 7.72 18.84
C ASP A 27 6.76 8.84 18.34
N ARG A 28 7.46 8.60 17.22
CA ARG A 28 8.34 9.61 16.62
C ARG A 28 7.56 10.83 16.13
N ILE A 29 6.38 10.63 15.54
CA ILE A 29 5.51 11.74 15.11
C ILE A 29 4.92 12.46 16.34
N GLU A 30 4.47 11.74 17.37
CA GLU A 30 3.87 12.31 18.57
C GLU A 30 4.83 13.21 19.35
N ARG A 31 6.12 12.82 19.45
CA ARG A 31 7.17 13.61 20.11
C ARG A 31 7.44 14.96 19.45
N GLU A 32 7.09 15.13 18.19
CA GLU A 32 7.22 16.42 17.51
C GLU A 32 6.12 17.39 17.97
N GLY A 33 6.51 18.56 18.48
CA GLY A 33 5.56 19.55 19.01
C GLY A 33 4.77 20.32 17.95
N PHE A 34 5.31 20.47 16.74
CA PHE A 34 4.71 21.27 15.67
C PHE A 34 4.40 20.42 14.43
N SER A 35 3.31 20.77 13.71
CA SER A 35 2.85 20.03 12.53
C SER A 35 3.92 19.87 11.45
N ASP A 36 4.75 20.90 11.19
CA ASP A 36 5.80 20.82 10.17
C ASP A 36 6.90 19.79 10.50
N SER A 37 7.24 19.64 11.77
CA SER A 37 8.17 18.62 12.23
C SER A 37 7.53 17.22 12.12
N LYS A 38 6.25 17.07 12.49
CA LYS A 38 5.48 15.83 12.27
C LYS A 38 5.50 15.41 10.80
N PHE A 39 5.25 16.35 9.89
CA PHE A 39 5.30 16.09 8.45
C PHE A 39 6.70 15.70 7.96
N SER A 40 7.77 16.21 8.58
CA SER A 40 9.14 15.83 8.22
C SER A 40 9.41 14.36 8.55
N VAL A 41 8.89 13.86 9.67
CA VAL A 41 8.95 12.42 10.01
C VAL A 41 8.18 11.60 8.98
N ILE A 42 6.95 11.98 8.64
CA ILE A 42 6.11 11.29 7.63
C ILE A 42 6.83 11.23 6.27
N ARG A 43 7.34 12.36 5.77
CA ARG A 43 8.05 12.43 4.48
C ARG A 43 9.29 11.54 4.44
N SER A 44 9.99 11.38 5.57
CA SER A 44 11.17 10.52 5.66
C SER A 44 10.83 9.02 5.68
N ALA A 45 9.63 8.66 6.16
CA ALA A 45 9.20 7.28 6.34
C ALA A 45 8.39 6.75 5.15
N ALA A 46 7.49 7.56 4.59
CA ALA A 46 6.53 7.12 3.58
C ALA A 46 7.13 6.44 2.34
N PRO A 47 8.27 6.90 1.75
CA PRO A 47 8.81 6.28 0.53
C PRO A 47 9.26 4.82 0.68
N ARG A 48 9.63 4.40 1.90
CA ARG A 48 10.15 3.05 2.18
C ARG A 48 9.11 2.12 2.80
N ASN A 49 7.91 2.61 3.07
CA ASN A 49 6.89 1.88 3.80
C ASN A 49 5.55 1.98 3.10
N THR A 50 4.70 1.03 3.40
CA THR A 50 3.31 0.98 2.99
C THR A 50 2.44 0.90 4.25
N PHE A 51 1.19 1.28 4.14
CA PHE A 51 0.29 1.46 5.27
C PHE A 51 -1.06 0.85 4.94
N THR A 52 -1.73 0.32 5.96
CA THR A 52 -3.17 0.07 5.84
C THR A 52 -3.95 1.37 5.97
N SER A 53 -5.21 1.36 5.57
CA SER A 53 -6.12 2.48 5.68
C SER A 53 -6.31 2.88 7.15
N ASP A 54 -6.38 1.90 8.05
CA ASP A 54 -6.43 2.14 9.50
C ASP A 54 -5.17 2.83 10.03
N GLN A 55 -3.99 2.41 9.57
CA GLN A 55 -2.73 3.04 9.96
C GLN A 55 -2.63 4.49 9.47
N VAL A 56 -3.10 4.77 8.24
CA VAL A 56 -3.17 6.15 7.75
C VAL A 56 -4.14 6.97 8.61
N ALA A 57 -5.30 6.40 8.97
CA ALA A 57 -6.27 7.05 9.84
C ALA A 57 -5.71 7.35 11.24
N GLU A 58 -4.93 6.43 11.82
CA GLU A 58 -4.22 6.66 13.08
C GLU A 58 -3.15 7.75 12.97
N VAL A 59 -2.37 7.78 11.88
CA VAL A 59 -1.39 8.86 11.65
C VAL A 59 -2.08 10.22 11.52
N MET A 60 -3.25 10.27 10.89
CA MET A 60 -4.03 11.50 10.80
C MET A 60 -4.53 11.99 12.16
N ASP A 61 -4.85 11.09 13.09
CA ASP A 61 -5.30 11.48 14.43
C ASP A 61 -4.20 12.08 15.30
N LEU A 62 -2.93 12.01 14.87
CA LEU A 62 -1.82 12.73 15.49
C LEU A 62 -1.83 14.24 15.21
N PHE A 63 -2.77 14.70 14.38
CA PHE A 63 -2.98 16.10 14.05
C PHE A 63 -4.34 16.61 14.56
N SER A 64 -4.32 17.75 15.24
CA SER A 64 -5.54 18.33 15.83
C SER A 64 -6.47 18.99 14.81
N PHE A 65 -5.92 19.53 13.72
CA PHE A 65 -6.66 20.33 12.74
C PHE A 65 -6.95 19.54 11.46
N SER A 66 -8.18 19.63 10.95
CA SER A 66 -8.59 18.97 9.69
C SER A 66 -7.66 19.27 8.52
N ALA A 67 -7.19 20.52 8.39
CA ALA A 67 -6.27 20.93 7.32
C ALA A 67 -4.96 20.12 7.35
N ASP A 68 -4.43 19.86 8.55
CA ASP A 68 -3.23 19.05 8.73
C ASP A 68 -3.52 17.55 8.47
N LYS A 69 -4.69 17.05 8.89
CA LYS A 69 -5.13 15.68 8.56
C LYS A 69 -5.21 15.45 7.05
N ILE A 70 -5.78 16.40 6.30
CA ILE A 70 -5.85 16.35 4.83
C ILE A 70 -4.45 16.37 4.21
N LYS A 71 -3.54 17.19 4.75
CA LYS A 71 -2.14 17.23 4.30
C LYS A 71 -1.40 15.92 4.58
N ALA A 72 -1.65 15.28 5.72
CA ALA A 72 -1.11 13.96 6.05
C ALA A 72 -1.64 12.88 5.10
N LEU A 73 -2.96 12.86 4.85
CA LEU A 73 -3.59 11.96 3.88
C LEU A 73 -2.98 12.14 2.49
N SER A 74 -2.82 13.39 2.03
CA SER A 74 -2.20 13.66 0.73
C SER A 74 -0.78 13.13 0.61
N ALA A 75 -0.01 13.05 1.71
CA ALA A 75 1.34 12.52 1.72
C ALA A 75 1.38 10.98 1.72
N LEU A 76 0.31 10.32 2.19
CA LEU A 76 0.27 8.87 2.42
C LEU A 76 -0.62 8.11 1.42
N ARG A 77 -1.53 8.78 0.71
CA ARG A 77 -2.57 8.11 -0.11
C ARG A 77 -2.03 7.13 -1.17
N THR A 78 -0.84 7.36 -1.71
CA THR A 78 -0.21 6.47 -2.71
C THR A 78 0.54 5.29 -2.09
N ARG A 79 0.53 5.19 -0.75
CA ARG A 79 1.21 4.16 0.04
C ARG A 79 0.21 3.26 0.77
N ILE A 80 -1.09 3.39 0.47
CA ILE A 80 -2.17 2.59 1.05
C ILE A 80 -2.25 1.23 0.35
N GLU A 81 -2.20 0.13 1.11
CA GLU A 81 -2.25 -1.23 0.58
C GLU A 81 -3.67 -1.73 0.33
N ASP A 82 -4.63 -1.26 1.12
CA ASP A 82 -6.00 -1.76 1.17
C ASP A 82 -7.02 -0.64 0.84
N PRO A 83 -6.96 -0.05 -0.36
CA PRO A 83 -7.81 1.11 -0.73
C PRO A 83 -9.31 0.83 -0.62
N GLN A 84 -9.74 -0.43 -0.67
CA GLN A 84 -11.13 -0.85 -0.41
C GLN A 84 -11.62 -0.51 1.02
N ASN A 85 -10.70 -0.35 1.97
CA ASN A 85 -10.97 0.02 3.37
C ASN A 85 -10.82 1.52 3.62
N SER A 86 -10.59 2.33 2.58
CA SER A 86 -10.29 3.77 2.74
C SER A 86 -11.42 4.59 3.35
N TYR A 87 -12.63 4.02 3.53
CA TYR A 87 -13.72 4.67 4.25
C TYR A 87 -13.34 5.04 5.70
N VAL A 88 -12.51 4.24 6.38
CA VAL A 88 -12.06 4.50 7.76
C VAL A 88 -11.26 5.81 7.89
N ILE A 89 -10.62 6.25 6.81
CA ILE A 89 -9.90 7.52 6.73
C ILE A 89 -10.88 8.69 6.69
N VAL A 90 -11.95 8.56 5.89
CA VAL A 90 -13.00 9.59 5.74
C VAL A 90 -13.73 9.80 7.06
N GLU A 91 -13.95 8.72 7.82
CA GLU A 91 -14.61 8.75 9.12
C GLU A 91 -13.83 9.52 10.21
N ARG A 92 -12.55 9.83 10.00
CA ARG A 92 -11.75 10.67 10.93
C ARG A 92 -12.04 12.17 10.84
N PHE A 93 -12.90 12.57 9.91
CA PHE A 93 -13.35 13.95 9.75
C PHE A 93 -14.77 14.14 10.30
N ASN A 94 -14.97 15.21 11.06
CA ASN A 94 -16.27 15.55 11.63
C ASN A 94 -17.15 16.34 10.64
N TYR A 95 -16.53 17.22 9.84
CA TYR A 95 -17.25 18.13 8.94
C TYR A 95 -17.41 17.53 7.54
N ASP A 96 -18.61 17.67 6.97
CA ASP A 96 -18.93 17.12 5.64
C ASP A 96 -18.04 17.65 4.52
N LYS A 97 -17.61 18.91 4.61
CA LYS A 97 -16.65 19.47 3.67
C LYS A 97 -15.33 18.70 3.69
N ASP A 98 -14.79 18.43 4.88
CA ASP A 98 -13.51 17.74 5.02
C ASP A 98 -13.64 16.26 4.60
N LYS A 99 -14.78 15.63 4.88
CA LYS A 99 -15.09 14.28 4.38
C LYS A 99 -15.09 14.23 2.86
N LYS A 100 -15.71 15.21 2.20
CA LYS A 100 -15.74 15.32 0.73
C LYS A 100 -14.35 15.54 0.16
N ASP A 101 -13.55 16.42 0.78
CA ASP A 101 -12.18 16.68 0.38
C ASP A 101 -11.32 15.41 0.52
N ALA A 102 -11.44 14.68 1.63
CA ALA A 102 -10.75 13.41 1.86
C ALA A 102 -11.17 12.33 0.86
N ALA A 103 -12.47 12.17 0.61
CA ALA A 103 -13.00 11.23 -0.38
C ALA A 103 -12.46 11.53 -1.79
N GLY A 104 -12.39 12.82 -2.17
CA GLY A 104 -11.81 13.24 -3.44
C GLY A 104 -10.31 12.91 -3.57
N LEU A 105 -9.56 12.89 -2.47
CA LEU A 105 -8.16 12.44 -2.47
C LEU A 105 -8.02 10.92 -2.61
N LEU A 106 -9.03 10.16 -2.20
CA LEU A 106 -9.07 8.70 -2.24
C LEU A 106 -9.71 8.17 -3.52
N GLU A 107 -10.32 9.02 -4.34
CA GLU A 107 -10.93 8.62 -5.60
C GLU A 107 -9.87 8.05 -6.55
N GLY A 108 -10.08 6.80 -7.00
CA GLY A 108 -9.21 6.15 -7.98
C GLY A 108 -7.83 5.74 -7.47
N ILE A 109 -7.59 5.75 -6.16
CA ILE A 109 -6.31 5.24 -5.63
C ILE A 109 -6.19 3.73 -5.89
N GLU A 110 -5.00 3.30 -6.27
CA GLU A 110 -4.67 1.89 -6.42
C GLU A 110 -3.90 1.40 -5.19
N SER A 111 -3.96 0.08 -4.94
CA SER A 111 -3.15 -0.54 -3.89
C SER A 111 -1.67 -0.27 -4.13
N ALA A 112 -0.97 0.13 -3.07
CA ALA A 112 0.47 0.34 -3.07
C ALA A 112 1.26 -0.98 -3.10
N LEU A 113 0.59 -2.12 -2.91
CA LEU A 113 1.22 -3.42 -3.11
C LEU A 113 1.61 -3.60 -4.58
N PRO A 114 2.77 -4.22 -4.86
CA PRO A 114 3.11 -4.54 -6.22
C PRO A 114 2.03 -5.45 -6.79
N LYS A 115 1.48 -5.06 -7.94
CA LYS A 115 0.51 -5.90 -8.66
C LYS A 115 1.18 -7.25 -8.92
N PRO A 116 0.47 -8.37 -8.67
CA PRO A 116 1.03 -9.68 -8.99
C PRO A 116 1.41 -9.70 -10.48
N PRO A 117 2.50 -10.41 -10.84
CA PRO A 117 2.94 -10.47 -12.22
C PRO A 117 1.77 -10.96 -13.08
N ARG A 118 1.54 -10.27 -14.21
CA ARG A 118 0.47 -10.67 -15.12
C ARG A 118 0.76 -12.07 -15.63
N THR A 119 -0.10 -13.02 -15.32
CA THR A 119 0.05 -14.39 -15.80
C THR A 119 -0.70 -14.56 -17.11
N ARG A 120 -0.02 -15.08 -18.12
CA ARG A 120 -0.62 -15.57 -19.35
C ARG A 120 -0.65 -17.09 -19.33
N LYS A 121 -1.60 -17.65 -20.07
CA LYS A 121 -1.68 -19.10 -20.29
C LYS A 121 -1.47 -19.40 -21.76
N ARG A 122 -0.67 -20.42 -22.05
CA ARG A 122 -0.58 -21.01 -23.40
C ARG A 122 -0.86 -22.50 -23.31
N THR A 123 -1.47 -23.03 -24.35
CA THR A 123 -1.60 -24.49 -24.50
C THR A 123 -0.40 -24.98 -25.28
N VAL A 124 0.37 -25.88 -24.68
CA VAL A 124 1.50 -26.54 -25.33
C VAL A 124 1.08 -27.96 -25.65
N CYS A 125 1.23 -28.36 -26.91
CA CYS A 125 0.92 -29.71 -27.36
C CYS A 125 2.18 -30.38 -27.93
N TRP A 126 2.39 -31.64 -27.58
CA TRP A 126 3.45 -32.49 -28.07
C TRP A 126 2.88 -33.68 -28.85
N GLY A 127 3.58 -34.08 -29.91
CA GLY A 127 3.18 -35.20 -30.77
C GLY A 127 2.07 -34.86 -31.79
N SER A 128 1.76 -35.84 -32.64
CA SER A 128 0.74 -35.76 -33.71
C SER A 128 -0.13 -37.02 -33.71
N GLY A 129 -1.37 -36.91 -34.18
CA GLY A 129 -2.30 -38.05 -34.24
C GLY A 129 -2.78 -38.52 -32.86
N ALA A 130 -3.05 -39.82 -32.70
CA ALA A 130 -3.66 -40.40 -31.49
C ALA A 130 -2.79 -40.30 -30.22
N GLY A 131 -1.50 -39.97 -30.33
CA GLY A 131 -0.58 -39.75 -29.21
C GLY A 131 -0.37 -38.28 -28.84
N LYS A 132 -1.18 -37.35 -29.37
CA LYS A 132 -1.07 -35.92 -29.05
C LYS A 132 -1.40 -35.67 -27.58
N TYR A 133 -0.43 -35.10 -26.85
CA TYR A 133 -0.61 -34.69 -25.46
C TYR A 133 -0.55 -33.17 -25.36
N CYS A 134 -1.51 -32.56 -24.69
CA CYS A 134 -1.54 -31.11 -24.48
C CYS A 134 -1.62 -30.78 -22.99
N TYR A 135 -0.93 -29.73 -22.58
CA TYR A 135 -1.01 -29.18 -21.24
C TYR A 135 -1.02 -27.64 -21.29
N THR A 136 -1.48 -27.01 -20.22
CA THR A 136 -1.49 -25.56 -20.09
C THR A 136 -0.27 -25.11 -19.29
N GLU A 137 0.54 -24.24 -19.88
CA GLU A 137 1.61 -23.55 -19.19
C GLU A 137 1.15 -22.15 -18.81
N TYR A 138 1.41 -21.77 -17.55
CA TYR A 138 1.27 -20.43 -17.05
C TYR A 138 2.63 -19.75 -17.06
N PHE A 139 2.72 -18.55 -17.63
CA PHE A 139 3.96 -17.77 -17.68
C PHE A 139 3.69 -16.34 -17.24
N SER A 140 4.64 -15.78 -16.49
CA SER A 140 4.62 -14.38 -16.06
C SER A 140 5.07 -13.48 -17.22
N GLU A 141 4.36 -12.39 -17.46
CA GLU A 141 4.89 -11.26 -18.25
C GLU A 141 5.89 -10.51 -17.36
N GLU A 142 7.14 -10.39 -17.83
CA GLU A 142 8.18 -9.54 -17.23
C GLU A 142 7.94 -8.05 -17.53
#